data_AF-A0A3D2RJ59-F1
#
_entry.id   AF-A0A3D2RJ59-F1
#
_cell.length_a   1.000
_cell.length_b   1.000
_cell.length_c   1.000
_cell.angle_alpha   90.00
_cell.angle_beta   90.00
_cell.angle_gamma   90.00
#
_symmetry.space_group_name_H-M   'P 1'
#
loop_
_entity.id
_entity.type
_entity.pdbx_description
1 polymer ?
#
loop_
_entity_poly.entity_id
_entity_poly.type
_entity_poly.pdbx_seq_one_letter_code
_entity_poly.pdbx_strand_id
1 'polypeptide(L)'
;MAETMVVDAANNTIDIESLSEEFGEVVERIQHEASGAMSFLSDADWSRIDRAERVVDECAEDLRQGRGDRTIWLLALEMYERAWSESLGRKEHAHSLAA
;
A
#
# COMPACT_ATOMS: atom_id res chain seq x y z
N MET A 1 -15.82 -19.43 -15.05
CA MET A 1 -15.56 -18.59 -13.87
C MET A 1 -14.44 -19.30 -13.13
N ALA A 2 -13.21 -18.83 -13.29
CA ALA A 2 -12.09 -19.45 -12.57
C ALA A 2 -12.28 -19.09 -11.09
N GLU A 3 -12.15 -20.07 -10.20
CA GLU A 3 -12.26 -19.85 -8.77
C GLU A 3 -11.16 -18.86 -8.33
N THR A 4 -11.53 -17.59 -8.12
CA THR A 4 -10.65 -16.51 -7.66
C THR A 4 -10.37 -16.59 -6.15
N MET A 5 -10.42 -17.79 -5.59
CA MET A 5 -10.25 -18.05 -4.16
C MET A 5 -8.87 -18.66 -3.90
N VAL A 6 -8.11 -18.03 -3.02
CA VAL A 6 -6.85 -18.57 -2.48
C VAL A 6 -7.03 -18.96 -1.02
N VAL A 7 -6.25 -19.93 -0.57
CA VAL A 7 -6.23 -20.34 0.83
C VAL A 7 -4.97 -19.75 1.47
N ASP A 8 -5.14 -19.01 2.55
CA ASP A 8 -4.01 -18.42 3.29
C ASP A 8 -3.28 -19.47 4.14
N ALA A 9 -2.15 -19.07 4.72
CA ALA A 9 -1.35 -19.92 5.61
C ALA A 9 -2.12 -20.41 6.87
N ALA A 10 -3.23 -19.76 7.22
CA ALA A 10 -4.11 -20.10 8.34
C ALA A 10 -5.34 -20.93 7.91
N ASN A 11 -5.39 -21.42 6.66
CA ASN A 11 -6.52 -22.13 6.04
C ASN A 11 -7.81 -21.32 5.88
N ASN A 12 -7.75 -20.00 5.86
CA ASN A 12 -8.89 -19.17 5.49
C ASN A 12 -8.97 -19.02 3.98
N THR A 13 -10.18 -19.09 3.44
CA THR A 13 -10.45 -18.72 2.06
C THR A 13 -10.44 -17.20 1.91
N ILE A 14 -9.60 -16.71 1.02
CA ILE A 14 -9.50 -15.29 0.64
C ILE A 14 -9.94 -15.17 -0.81
N ASP A 15 -10.85 -14.25 -1.08
CA ASP A 15 -11.20 -13.86 -2.43
C ASP A 15 -10.18 -12.84 -2.95
N ILE A 16 -9.58 -13.12 -4.12
CA ILE A 16 -8.65 -12.21 -4.78
C ILE A 16 -9.35 -10.91 -5.19
N GLU A 17 -10.65 -10.93 -5.48
CA GLU A 17 -11.42 -9.70 -5.75
C GLU A 17 -11.40 -8.78 -4.51
N SER A 18 -11.60 -9.34 -3.31
CA SER A 18 -11.51 -8.56 -2.06
C SER A 18 -10.11 -7.98 -1.81
N LEU A 19 -9.04 -8.72 -2.12
CA LEU A 19 -7.67 -8.17 -2.03
C LEU A 19 -7.46 -7.00 -2.99
N SER A 20 -8.02 -7.10 -4.20
CA SER A 20 -7.93 -6.06 -5.23
C SER A 20 -8.71 -4.82 -4.83
N GLU A 21 -9.90 -4.99 -4.23
CA GLU A 21 -10.70 -3.89 -3.66
C GLU A 21 -9.95 -3.18 -2.53
N GLU A 22 -9.39 -3.93 -1.57
CA GLU A 22 -8.61 -3.37 -0.46
C GLU A 22 -7.41 -2.54 -0.94
N PHE A 23 -6.67 -3.04 -1.91
CA PHE A 23 -5.57 -2.28 -2.52
C PHE A 23 -6.09 -1.03 -3.24
N GLY A 24 -7.19 -1.15 -3.98
CA GLY A 24 -7.85 -0.04 -4.66
C GLY A 24 -8.23 1.09 -3.72
N GLU A 25 -8.85 0.78 -2.57
CA GLU A 25 -9.22 1.77 -1.56
C GLU A 25 -8.02 2.52 -0.99
N VAL A 26 -6.88 1.84 -0.80
CA VAL A 26 -5.63 2.48 -0.37
C VAL A 26 -5.09 3.41 -1.45
N VAL A 27 -5.07 2.96 -2.70
CA VAL A 27 -4.60 3.77 -3.84
C VAL A 27 -5.47 5.00 -4.04
N GLU A 28 -6.79 4.89 -3.92
CA GLU A 28 -7.70 6.04 -4.04
C GLU A 28 -7.44 7.09 -2.95
N ARG A 29 -7.25 6.66 -1.69
CA ARG A 29 -6.88 7.57 -0.59
C ARG A 29 -5.56 8.28 -0.84
N ILE A 30 -4.53 7.54 -1.27
CA ILE A 30 -3.22 8.10 -1.62
C ILE A 30 -3.36 9.11 -2.77
N GLN A 31 -4.09 8.79 -3.84
CA GLN A 31 -4.26 9.69 -4.98
C GLN A 31 -4.98 10.98 -4.58
N HIS A 32 -5.99 10.88 -3.71
CA HIS A 32 -6.68 12.04 -3.16
C HIS A 32 -5.71 12.94 -2.37
N GLU A 33 -4.86 12.37 -1.50
CA GLU A 33 -3.87 13.11 -0.71
C GLU A 33 -2.71 13.65 -1.56
N ALA A 34 -2.27 12.91 -2.57
CA ALA A 34 -1.12 13.25 -3.41
C ALA A 34 -1.45 14.28 -4.52
N SER A 35 -2.71 14.67 -4.66
CA SER A 35 -3.17 15.59 -5.71
C SER A 35 -2.38 16.90 -5.69
N GLY A 36 -1.52 17.08 -6.70
CA GLY A 36 -0.64 18.24 -6.84
C GLY A 36 0.65 18.21 -5.99
N ALA A 37 0.85 17.20 -5.16
CA ALA A 37 1.98 17.06 -4.23
C ALA A 37 3.09 16.10 -4.73
N MET A 38 2.88 15.35 -5.82
CA MET A 38 3.87 14.37 -6.30
C MET A 38 5.16 15.00 -6.84
N SER A 39 5.08 16.15 -7.51
CA SER A 39 6.23 16.87 -8.09
C SER A 39 7.22 17.40 -7.03
N PHE A 40 6.86 17.26 -5.77
CA PHE A 40 7.48 17.85 -4.62
C PHE A 40 8.19 16.80 -3.74
N LEU A 41 8.02 15.52 -4.04
CA LEU A 41 8.66 14.40 -3.35
C LEU A 41 10.15 14.34 -3.71
N SER A 42 10.99 14.10 -2.71
CA SER A 42 12.42 13.91 -2.92
C SER A 42 12.73 12.47 -3.37
N ASP A 43 13.91 12.24 -3.92
CA ASP A 43 14.38 10.89 -4.27
C ASP A 43 14.37 9.93 -3.05
N ALA A 44 14.56 10.47 -1.84
CA ALA A 44 14.49 9.70 -0.60
C ALA A 44 13.05 9.30 -0.24
N ASP A 45 12.07 10.16 -0.54
CA ASP A 45 10.65 9.86 -0.37
C ASP A 45 10.22 8.79 -1.38
N TRP A 46 10.59 8.94 -2.66
CA TRP A 46 10.36 7.92 -3.68
C TRP A 46 11.00 6.58 -3.31
N SER A 47 12.24 6.57 -2.84
CA SER A 47 12.91 5.35 -2.36
C SER A 47 12.22 4.69 -1.16
N ARG A 48 11.48 5.45 -0.35
CA ARG A 48 10.68 4.90 0.75
C ARG A 48 9.39 4.29 0.23
N ILE A 49 8.69 4.99 -0.66
CA ILE A 49 7.46 4.53 -1.31
C ILE A 49 7.74 3.24 -2.09
N ASP A 50 8.78 3.22 -2.94
CA ASP A 50 9.23 2.03 -3.70
C ASP A 50 9.46 0.80 -2.81
N ARG A 51 10.05 1.02 -1.63
CA ARG A 51 10.30 -0.09 -0.69
C ARG A 51 9.01 -0.62 -0.10
N ALA A 52 8.04 0.24 0.20
CA ALA A 52 6.76 -0.20 0.71
C ALA A 52 5.93 -0.89 -0.39
N GLU A 53 5.98 -0.39 -1.63
CA GLU A 53 5.37 -1.03 -2.80
C GLU A 53 5.91 -2.45 -3.03
N ARG A 54 7.23 -2.63 -2.98
CA ARG A 54 7.82 -3.98 -3.09
C ARG A 54 7.32 -4.96 -2.03
N VAL A 55 7.08 -4.50 -0.81
CA VAL A 55 6.53 -5.34 0.26
C VAL A 55 5.09 -5.75 -0.05
N VAL A 56 4.29 -4.84 -0.63
CA VAL A 56 2.92 -5.15 -1.10
C VAL A 56 2.97 -6.20 -2.22
N ASP A 57 3.85 -6.03 -3.21
CA ASP A 57 4.03 -6.98 -4.32
C ASP A 57 4.44 -8.38 -3.84
N GLU A 58 5.41 -8.44 -2.92
CA GLU A 58 5.87 -9.70 -2.31
C GLU A 58 4.73 -10.39 -1.53
N CYS A 59 3.95 -9.62 -0.76
CA CYS A 59 2.80 -10.16 -0.02
C CYS A 59 1.69 -10.67 -0.95
N ALA A 60 1.40 -9.94 -2.03
CA ALA A 60 0.43 -10.35 -3.03
C ALA A 60 0.84 -11.68 -3.70
N GLU A 61 2.13 -11.82 -4.03
CA GLU A 61 2.66 -13.04 -4.62
C GLU A 61 2.62 -14.23 -3.64
N ASP A 62 2.94 -14.01 -2.36
CA ASP A 62 2.82 -15.06 -1.34
C ASP A 62 1.37 -15.49 -1.10
N LEU A 63 0.42 -14.55 -1.09
CA LEU A 63 -1.02 -14.85 -1.04
C LEU A 63 -1.48 -15.65 -2.26
N ARG A 64 -1.03 -15.27 -3.46
CA ARG A 64 -1.32 -15.98 -4.71
C ARG A 64 -0.80 -17.41 -4.71
N GLN A 65 0.34 -17.65 -4.05
CA GLN A 65 0.94 -18.98 -3.89
C GLN A 65 0.38 -19.77 -2.70
N GLY A 66 -0.60 -19.21 -1.97
CA GLY A 66 -1.22 -19.84 -0.80
C GLY A 66 -0.31 -19.96 0.42
N ARG A 67 0.75 -19.13 0.48
CA ARG A 67 1.69 -19.06 1.61
C ARG A 67 1.59 -17.75 2.40
N GLY A 68 0.85 -16.78 1.87
CA GLY A 68 0.62 -15.49 2.51
C GLY A 68 -0.43 -15.56 3.61
N ASP A 69 -0.47 -14.52 4.44
CA ASP A 69 -1.41 -14.34 5.53
C ASP A 69 -2.14 -13.01 5.33
N ARG A 70 -3.47 -13.01 5.49
CA ARG A 70 -4.29 -11.80 5.33
C ARG A 70 -3.88 -10.67 6.25
N THR A 71 -3.46 -10.97 7.47
CA THR A 71 -2.96 -9.98 8.44
C THR A 71 -1.70 -9.30 7.91
N ILE A 72 -0.79 -10.07 7.32
CA ILE A 72 0.46 -9.55 6.75
C ILE A 72 0.17 -8.65 5.54
N TRP A 73 -0.80 -9.03 4.71
CA TRP A 73 -1.29 -8.19 3.62
C TRP A 73 -1.83 -6.85 4.09
N LEU A 74 -2.72 -6.84 5.09
CA LEU A 74 -3.27 -5.60 5.65
C LEU A 74 -2.17 -4.72 6.26
N LEU A 75 -1.18 -5.31 6.92
CA LEU A 75 -0.02 -4.57 7.43
C LEU A 75 0.84 -3.98 6.30
N ALA A 76 1.03 -4.71 5.20
CA ALA A 76 1.76 -4.21 4.03
C ALA A 76 1.03 -3.00 3.41
N LEU A 77 -0.29 -3.08 3.29
CA LEU A 77 -1.12 -1.97 2.82
C LEU A 77 -1.03 -0.74 3.74
N GLU A 78 -1.13 -0.94 5.07
CA GLU A 78 -0.97 0.13 6.05
C GLU A 78 0.42 0.78 5.97
N MET A 79 1.47 -0.02 5.80
CA MET A 79 2.84 0.48 5.62
C MET A 79 2.99 1.30 4.34
N TYR A 80 2.37 0.85 3.25
CA TYR A 80 2.36 1.57 1.97
C TYR A 80 1.63 2.91 2.09
N GLU A 81 0.43 2.91 2.67
CA GLU A 81 -0.33 4.13 2.94
C GLU A 81 0.46 5.10 3.81
N ARG A 82 1.05 4.62 4.91
CA ARG A 82 1.86 5.43 5.81
C ARG A 82 3.10 6.01 5.13
N ALA A 83 3.76 5.27 4.24
CA ALA A 83 4.91 5.76 3.50
C ALA A 83 4.53 6.98 2.63
N TRP A 84 3.35 6.95 2.02
CA TRP A 84 2.78 8.09 1.30
C TRP A 84 2.42 9.24 2.23
N SER A 85 1.63 9.01 3.27
CA SER A 85 1.22 10.08 4.20
C SER A 85 2.39 10.75 4.92
N GLU A 86 3.45 10.02 5.29
CA GLU A 86 4.68 10.63 5.86
C GLU A 86 5.44 11.48 4.83
N SER A 87 5.45 11.05 3.57
CA SER A 87 6.14 11.78 2.50
C SER A 87 5.38 13.06 2.09
N LEU A 88 4.06 13.01 2.13
CA LEU A 88 3.17 14.15 1.87
C LEU A 88 3.08 15.10 3.08
N GLY A 89 2.87 14.56 4.28
CA GLY A 89 2.69 15.30 5.53
C GLY A 89 3.94 16.03 6.04
N ARG A 90 5.14 15.62 5.61
CA ARG A 90 6.38 16.40 5.85
C ARG A 90 6.32 17.81 5.27
N LYS A 91 5.46 18.07 4.26
CA LYS A 91 5.35 19.40 3.65
C LYS A 91 4.39 20.35 4.34
N GLU A 92 3.32 19.89 4.97
CA GLU A 92 2.44 20.79 5.74
C GLU A 92 3.23 21.49 6.87
N HIS A 93 4.12 20.78 7.56
CA HIS A 93 5.01 21.40 8.54
C HIS A 93 6.15 22.23 7.94
N ALA A 94 6.72 21.83 6.80
CA ALA A 94 7.81 22.60 6.17
C ALA A 94 7.32 23.95 5.60
N HIS A 95 6.10 24.03 5.08
CA HIS A 95 5.51 25.29 4.61
C HIS A 95 4.98 26.17 5.75
N SER A 96 4.54 25.60 6.87
CA SER A 96 4.06 26.37 8.03
C SER A 96 5.19 27.01 8.84
N LEU A 97 6.42 26.49 8.77
CA LEU A 97 7.61 27.07 9.42
C LEU A 97 8.40 28.05 8.53
N ALA A 98 8.08 28.13 7.24
CA ALA A 98 8.76 29.00 6.27
C ALA A 98 7.95 30.26 5.88
N ALA A 99 6.78 30.47 6.50
CA ALA A 99 5.90 31.63 6.33
C ALA A 99 5.95 32.53 7.58
#